data_AF-A0A1R1PYN3-F1
#
_entry.id   AF-A0A1R1PYN3-F1
#
_cell.length_a   1.000
_cell.length_b   1.000
_cell.length_c   1.000
_cell.angle_alpha   90.00
_cell.angle_beta   90.00
_cell.angle_gamma   90.00
#
_symmetry.space_group_name_H-M   'P 1'
#
loop_
_entity.id
_entity.type
_entity.pdbx_description
1 polymer ?
#
loop_
_entity_poly.entity_id
_entity_poly.type
_entity_poly.pdbx_seq_one_letter_code
_entity_poly.pdbx_strand_id
1 'polypeptide(L)'
;MKRAMPSTNPQSNKHTIGYEDGCENSAEIRAQTSRELSGMYNQDNQYKCGMLIFTSFNAVKSVLDSIELTLSRLATSAEIKEYSSNLCHFIELPIFSIGPTTLEKLKTGIIDVFKKHAIAEQPKWNTVEAKCADELVPKIVAHAKSLEQSNLNSHTVFFCGNKSLKTIPLALEANNITYIQRIVYTTDSRDSEDILNQVEEAKDIFDGNKENLQNNDVIEDGFMPNYKAHPIHMCFFSPSGVDTIAKIAENISFLRENINNVVSIGETTATRIREVFGVENVHIAKSPSPQGIVNAIDSFY
;
A
#
# COMPACT_ATOMS: atom_id res chain seq x y z
N MET A 1 23.88 54.86 2.77
CA MET A 1 22.96 54.07 3.62
C MET A 1 22.64 52.76 2.93
N LYS A 2 23.28 51.64 3.30
CA LYS A 2 22.93 50.31 2.81
C LYS A 2 21.81 49.77 3.71
N ARG A 3 20.61 49.55 3.15
CA ARG A 3 19.51 48.87 3.85
C ARG A 3 19.79 47.37 3.82
N ALA A 4 20.03 46.78 4.99
CA ALA A 4 20.04 45.35 5.18
C ALA A 4 18.59 44.83 5.07
N MET A 5 18.36 43.84 4.21
CA MET A 5 17.11 43.08 4.16
C MET A 5 17.17 42.01 5.27
N PRO A 6 16.09 41.81 6.05
CA PRO A 6 16.05 40.75 7.04
C PRO A 6 15.90 39.39 6.33
N SER A 7 16.90 38.53 6.54
CA SER A 7 16.85 37.11 6.22
C SER A 7 16.07 36.41 7.33
N THR A 8 14.82 36.04 7.04
CA THR A 8 14.07 35.09 7.87
C THR A 8 14.05 33.75 7.16
N ASN A 9 14.95 32.86 7.57
CA ASN A 9 14.92 31.46 7.20
C ASN A 9 13.88 30.77 8.11
N PRO A 10 12.71 30.32 7.61
CA PRO A 10 11.84 29.48 8.41
C PRO A 10 12.53 28.13 8.60
N GLN A 11 12.91 27.81 9.84
CA GLN A 11 13.34 26.46 10.20
C GLN A 11 12.15 25.52 10.00
N SER A 12 12.17 24.69 8.94
CA SER A 12 11.21 23.60 8.78
C SER A 12 11.45 22.59 9.90
N ASN A 13 10.59 22.56 10.91
CA ASN A 13 10.62 21.52 11.94
C ASN A 13 10.24 20.18 11.31
N LYS A 14 11.24 19.41 10.88
CA LYS A 14 11.06 18.00 10.53
C LYS A 14 10.82 17.21 11.81
N HIS A 15 9.56 16.97 12.15
CA HIS A 15 9.20 15.89 13.09
C HIS A 15 8.97 14.61 12.30
N THR A 16 10.05 14.04 11.78
CA THR A 16 10.07 12.61 11.50
C THR A 16 10.20 11.93 12.87
N ILE A 17 9.10 11.39 13.39
CA ILE A 17 9.18 10.43 14.49
C ILE A 17 9.84 9.19 13.88
N GLY A 18 11.17 9.13 14.00
CA GLY A 18 11.97 8.04 13.47
C GLY A 18 11.62 6.76 14.22
N TYR A 19 11.19 5.75 13.48
CA TYR A 19 11.17 4.38 13.99
C TYR A 19 12.60 3.85 13.91
N GLU A 20 13.12 3.37 15.05
CA GLU A 20 14.28 2.48 15.02
C GLU A 20 13.84 1.18 14.33
N ASP A 21 14.65 0.68 13.39
CA ASP A 21 14.42 -0.55 12.64
C ASP A 21 14.44 -1.76 13.60
N GLY A 22 13.36 -1.91 14.35
CA GLY A 22 13.02 -3.07 15.16
C GLY A 22 11.74 -3.67 14.59
N CYS A 23 11.69 -5.00 14.55
CA CYS A 23 10.54 -5.79 14.10
C CYS A 23 9.37 -5.64 15.11
N GLU A 24 8.82 -4.43 15.23
CA GLU A 24 7.74 -4.11 16.15
C GLU A 24 6.42 -4.69 15.62
N ASN A 25 5.81 -5.48 16.51
CA ASN A 25 4.64 -6.29 16.28
C ASN A 25 3.50 -5.45 15.66
N SER A 26 2.80 -5.97 14.66
CA SER A 26 1.60 -5.32 14.08
C SER A 26 0.57 -4.85 15.13
N ALA A 27 0.57 -5.45 16.32
CA ALA A 27 -0.23 -5.00 17.47
C ALA A 27 0.23 -3.65 18.06
N GLU A 28 1.54 -3.40 18.12
CA GLU A 28 2.13 -2.17 18.64
C GLU A 28 1.87 -0.99 17.69
N ILE A 29 2.07 -1.18 16.38
CA ILE A 29 1.71 -0.19 15.35
C ILE A 29 0.23 0.20 15.46
N ARG A 30 -0.66 -0.78 15.65
CA ARG A 30 -2.11 -0.53 15.84
C ARG A 30 -2.40 0.22 17.14
N ALA A 31 -1.77 -0.18 18.25
CA ALA A 31 -1.94 0.49 19.53
C ALA A 31 -1.43 1.95 19.49
N GLN A 32 -0.30 2.19 18.83
CA GLN A 32 0.25 3.53 18.63
C GLN A 32 -0.67 4.37 17.76
N THR A 33 -1.12 3.83 16.62
CA THR A 33 -2.08 4.52 15.74
C THR A 33 -3.35 4.91 16.49
N SER A 34 -3.89 4.01 17.32
CA SER A 34 -5.04 4.28 18.19
C SER A 34 -4.80 5.44 19.18
N ARG A 35 -3.66 5.42 19.90
CA ARG A 35 -3.28 6.50 20.83
C ARG A 35 -3.15 7.84 20.12
N GLU A 36 -2.55 7.85 18.94
CA GLU A 36 -2.32 9.07 18.18
C GLU A 36 -3.60 9.62 17.57
N LEU A 37 -4.47 8.79 17.00
CA LEU A 37 -5.80 9.23 16.54
C LEU A 37 -6.59 9.89 17.68
N SER A 38 -6.45 9.36 18.90
CA SER A 38 -7.05 9.94 20.10
C SER A 38 -6.36 11.24 20.56
N GLY A 39 -5.08 11.42 20.22
CA GLY A 39 -4.28 12.61 20.53
C GLY A 39 -4.31 13.72 19.46
N MET A 40 -5.04 13.54 18.34
CA MET A 40 -5.17 14.57 17.29
C MET A 40 -6.06 15.76 17.70
N TYR A 41 -6.65 15.71 18.90
CA TYR A 41 -7.44 16.75 19.53
C TYR A 41 -6.56 17.61 20.43
N ASN A 42 -6.66 18.94 20.31
CA ASN A 42 -6.18 19.81 21.36
C ASN A 42 -7.22 19.92 22.50
N GLN A 43 -6.85 20.56 23.61
CA GLN A 43 -7.75 20.79 24.75
C GLN A 43 -8.99 21.63 24.41
N ASP A 44 -8.99 22.30 23.25
CA ASP A 44 -10.09 23.12 22.73
C ASP A 44 -10.92 22.41 21.64
N ASN A 45 -10.75 21.09 21.44
CA ASN A 45 -11.38 20.30 20.39
C ASN A 45 -11.16 20.82 18.95
N GLN A 46 -10.11 21.61 18.71
CA GLN A 46 -9.70 21.98 17.36
C GLN A 46 -8.72 20.96 16.81
N TYR A 47 -9.05 20.42 15.64
CA TYR A 47 -8.15 19.56 14.88
C TYR A 47 -6.95 20.36 14.43
N LYS A 48 -5.76 19.88 14.78
CA LYS A 48 -4.51 20.34 14.14
C LYS A 48 -4.31 19.68 12.77
N CYS A 49 -5.28 18.95 12.25
CA CYS A 49 -5.19 18.23 10.98
C CYS A 49 -6.16 18.81 9.95
N GLY A 50 -5.67 19.06 8.75
CA GLY A 50 -6.45 19.66 7.66
C GLY A 50 -6.83 18.68 6.56
N MET A 51 -6.13 17.55 6.43
CA MET A 51 -6.43 16.53 5.44
C MET A 51 -5.75 15.20 5.77
N LEU A 52 -6.33 14.12 5.24
CA LEU A 52 -5.84 12.76 5.36
C LEU A 52 -5.42 12.24 3.99
N ILE A 53 -4.33 11.47 3.92
CA ILE A 53 -3.86 10.83 2.68
C ILE A 53 -3.75 9.32 2.89
N PHE A 54 -4.36 8.55 1.99
CA PHE A 54 -4.29 7.09 1.93
C PHE A 54 -3.80 6.63 0.55
N THR A 55 -2.72 5.84 0.50
CA THR A 55 -2.17 5.37 -0.79
C THR A 55 -2.33 3.88 -1.02
N SER A 56 -2.89 3.14 -0.06
CA SER A 56 -3.07 1.70 -0.20
C SER A 56 -4.21 1.17 0.65
N PHE A 57 -4.75 0.03 0.22
CA PHE A 57 -5.72 -0.72 1.00
C PHE A 57 -5.16 -1.17 2.37
N ASN A 58 -3.89 -1.53 2.46
CA ASN A 58 -3.29 -1.94 3.73
C ASN A 58 -3.27 -0.80 4.75
N ALA A 59 -3.02 0.45 4.31
CA ALA A 59 -3.13 1.60 5.19
C ALA A 59 -4.56 1.77 5.73
N VAL A 60 -5.56 1.67 4.84
CA VAL A 60 -6.98 1.71 5.22
C VAL A 60 -7.31 0.62 6.23
N LYS A 61 -6.93 -0.63 5.94
CA LYS A 61 -7.17 -1.77 6.82
C LYS A 61 -6.54 -1.55 8.20
N SER A 62 -5.30 -1.09 8.28
CA SER A 62 -4.65 -0.83 9.57
C SER A 62 -5.36 0.25 10.40
N VAL A 63 -5.85 1.31 9.75
CA VAL A 63 -6.64 2.35 10.43
C VAL A 63 -7.97 1.80 10.92
N LEU A 64 -8.69 1.03 10.10
CA LEU A 64 -9.94 0.36 10.49
C LEU A 64 -9.73 -0.62 11.66
N ASP A 65 -8.69 -1.45 11.60
CA ASP A 65 -8.34 -2.38 12.68
C ASP A 65 -8.03 -1.61 13.98
N SER A 66 -7.42 -0.42 13.89
CA SER A 66 -7.12 0.43 15.06
C SER A 66 -8.37 1.08 15.65
N ILE A 67 -9.29 1.53 14.80
CA ILE A 67 -10.58 2.07 15.22
C ILE A 67 -11.39 0.98 15.93
N GLU A 68 -11.50 -0.19 15.31
CA GLU A 68 -12.25 -1.34 15.83
C GLU A 68 -11.71 -1.80 17.19
N LEU A 69 -10.37 -1.86 17.32
CA LEU A 69 -9.71 -2.20 18.58
C LEU A 69 -10.00 -1.16 19.66
N THR A 70 -10.03 0.12 19.30
CA THR A 70 -10.32 1.20 20.25
C THR A 70 -11.75 1.12 20.73
N LEU A 71 -12.72 1.04 19.82
CA LEU A 71 -14.16 0.92 20.14
C LEU A 71 -14.44 -0.29 21.03
N SER A 72 -13.81 -1.43 20.74
CA SER A 72 -13.96 -2.67 21.53
C SER A 72 -13.41 -2.57 22.95
N ARG A 73 -12.57 -1.57 23.26
CA ARG A 73 -11.98 -1.33 24.59
C ARG A 73 -12.75 -0.31 25.42
N LEU A 74 -13.64 0.47 24.81
CA LEU A 74 -14.46 1.46 25.52
C LEU A 74 -15.52 0.71 26.34
N ALA A 75 -15.66 1.07 27.62
CA ALA A 75 -16.49 0.32 28.56
C ALA A 75 -17.93 0.84 28.61
N THR A 76 -18.14 2.09 28.20
CA THR A 76 -19.41 2.78 28.38
C THR A 76 -19.96 3.33 27.06
N SER A 77 -21.28 3.47 26.99
CA SER A 77 -21.96 4.11 25.86
C SER A 77 -21.57 5.58 25.69
N ALA A 78 -21.21 6.27 26.78
CA ALA A 78 -20.75 7.65 26.75
C ALA A 78 -19.38 7.77 26.04
N GLU A 79 -18.42 6.92 26.39
CA GLU A 79 -17.10 6.88 25.73
C GLU A 79 -17.24 6.52 24.25
N ILE A 80 -18.07 5.53 23.90
CA ILE A 80 -18.33 5.15 22.50
C ILE A 80 -18.93 6.34 21.73
N LYS A 81 -19.86 7.08 22.34
CA LYS A 81 -20.48 8.25 21.71
C LYS A 81 -19.47 9.38 21.51
N GLU A 82 -18.63 9.66 22.50
CA GLU A 82 -17.58 10.68 22.39
C GLU A 82 -16.56 10.30 21.30
N TYR A 83 -16.03 9.07 21.36
CA TYR A 83 -15.08 8.59 20.36
C TYR A 83 -15.66 8.55 18.95
N SER A 84 -16.92 8.13 18.80
CA SER A 84 -17.57 8.09 17.48
C SER A 84 -17.84 9.46 16.90
N SER A 85 -18.22 10.45 17.72
CA SER A 85 -18.35 11.85 17.27
C SER A 85 -16.99 12.40 16.81
N ASN A 86 -15.96 12.18 17.60
CA ASN A 86 -14.57 12.50 17.27
C ASN A 86 -14.14 11.83 15.94
N LEU A 87 -14.42 10.54 15.79
CA LEU A 87 -14.12 9.81 14.57
C LEU A 87 -14.90 10.36 13.35
N CYS A 88 -16.16 10.77 13.52
CA CYS A 88 -16.92 11.39 12.43
C CYS A 88 -16.23 12.64 11.93
N HIS A 89 -15.92 13.59 12.81
CA HIS A 89 -15.22 14.82 12.45
C HIS A 89 -13.84 14.54 11.81
N PHE A 90 -13.11 13.52 12.28
CA PHE A 90 -11.85 13.10 11.66
C PHE A 90 -12.05 12.61 10.21
N ILE A 91 -13.09 11.82 9.95
CA ILE A 91 -13.41 11.31 8.60
C ILE A 91 -14.02 12.40 7.69
N GLU A 92 -14.65 13.43 8.27
CA GLU A 92 -15.17 14.59 7.55
C GLU A 92 -14.07 15.53 7.03
N LEU A 93 -12.83 15.36 7.51
CA LEU A 93 -11.67 16.02 6.91
C LEU A 93 -11.54 15.62 5.43
N PRO A 94 -10.99 16.50 4.57
CA PRO A 94 -10.60 16.16 3.21
C PRO A 94 -9.72 14.88 3.16
N ILE A 95 -10.21 13.83 2.49
CA ILE A 95 -9.49 12.56 2.32
C ILE A 95 -9.00 12.43 0.88
N PHE A 96 -7.69 12.32 0.70
CA PHE A 96 -7.03 12.09 -0.58
C PHE A 96 -6.64 10.62 -0.71
N SER A 97 -7.02 9.97 -1.81
CA SER A 97 -6.78 8.53 -1.99
C SER A 97 -6.22 8.17 -3.37
N ILE A 98 -5.31 7.19 -3.42
CA ILE A 98 -4.90 6.52 -4.66
C ILE A 98 -5.80 5.30 -4.91
N GLY A 99 -6.52 5.36 -6.02
CA GLY A 99 -7.36 4.29 -6.54
C GLY A 99 -8.76 4.26 -5.92
N PRO A 100 -9.82 4.06 -6.74
CA PRO A 100 -11.20 4.05 -6.26
C PRO A 100 -11.44 2.90 -5.26
N THR A 101 -10.79 1.75 -5.45
CA THR A 101 -10.89 0.61 -4.54
C THR A 101 -10.39 0.93 -3.13
N THR A 102 -9.32 1.72 -2.99
CA THR A 102 -8.80 2.10 -1.66
C THR A 102 -9.83 2.95 -0.92
N LEU A 103 -10.43 3.92 -1.61
CA LEU A 103 -11.42 4.82 -1.02
C LEU A 103 -12.73 4.09 -0.67
N GLU A 104 -13.24 3.27 -1.57
CA GLU A 104 -14.47 2.51 -1.31
C GLU A 104 -14.30 1.57 -0.12
N LYS A 105 -13.15 0.89 0.00
CA LYS A 105 -12.86 0.04 1.17
C LYS A 105 -12.79 0.82 2.48
N LEU A 106 -12.33 2.08 2.46
CA LEU A 106 -12.37 2.94 3.64
C LEU A 106 -13.81 3.25 4.02
N LYS A 107 -14.64 3.66 3.05
CA LYS A 107 -16.05 3.99 3.29
C LYS A 107 -16.84 2.80 3.84
N THR A 108 -16.78 1.66 3.16
CA THR A 108 -17.49 0.46 3.58
C THR A 108 -16.99 0.00 4.94
N GLY A 109 -15.67 0.02 5.16
CA GLY A 109 -15.07 -0.36 6.43
C GLY A 109 -15.54 0.50 7.62
N ILE A 110 -15.59 1.82 7.46
CA ILE A 110 -16.09 2.73 8.51
C ILE A 110 -17.58 2.47 8.77
N ILE A 111 -18.40 2.32 7.72
CA ILE A 111 -19.82 2.01 7.85
C ILE A 111 -20.05 0.68 8.59
N ASP A 112 -19.25 -0.34 8.28
CA ASP A 112 -19.37 -1.67 8.90
C ASP A 112 -18.98 -1.62 10.38
N VAL A 113 -17.90 -0.91 10.72
CA VAL A 113 -17.51 -0.64 12.12
C VAL A 113 -18.64 0.09 12.86
N PHE A 114 -19.22 1.13 12.25
CA PHE A 114 -20.28 1.91 12.88
C PHE A 114 -21.53 1.07 13.14
N LYS A 115 -21.94 0.24 12.16
CA LYS A 115 -23.04 -0.71 12.32
C LYS A 115 -22.77 -1.71 13.44
N LYS A 116 -21.55 -2.27 13.48
CA LYS A 116 -21.14 -3.26 14.49
C LYS A 116 -21.24 -2.71 15.92
N HIS A 117 -20.91 -1.44 16.11
CA HIS A 117 -20.94 -0.77 17.42
C HIS A 117 -22.21 0.06 17.66
N ALA A 118 -23.25 -0.12 16.83
CA ALA A 118 -24.54 0.60 16.92
C ALA A 118 -24.40 2.14 16.96
N ILE A 119 -23.42 2.69 16.25
CA ILE A 119 -23.20 4.13 16.10
C ILE A 119 -24.19 4.66 15.05
N ALA A 120 -25.12 5.50 15.50
CA ALA A 120 -26.18 6.05 14.64
C ALA A 120 -25.70 7.20 13.73
N GLU A 121 -24.71 7.98 14.19
CA GLU A 121 -24.12 9.07 13.41
C GLU A 121 -23.37 8.52 12.20
N GLN A 122 -23.39 9.21 11.06
CA GLN A 122 -22.68 8.81 9.86
C GLN A 122 -21.83 10.00 9.39
N PRO A 123 -20.54 9.79 9.06
CA PRO A 123 -19.67 10.88 8.64
C PRO A 123 -20.08 11.40 7.27
N LYS A 124 -19.93 12.70 7.04
CA LYS A 124 -19.99 13.28 5.70
C LYS A 124 -18.67 13.04 4.97
N TRP A 125 -18.74 12.47 3.78
CA TRP A 125 -17.54 12.16 3.01
C TRP A 125 -17.09 13.37 2.19
N ASN A 126 -15.85 13.83 2.43
CA ASN A 126 -15.16 14.81 1.61
C ASN A 126 -13.93 14.17 0.99
N THR A 127 -14.06 13.62 -0.22
CA THR A 127 -13.06 12.70 -0.76
C THR A 127 -12.56 13.15 -2.13
N VAL A 128 -11.24 13.06 -2.33
CA VAL A 128 -10.56 13.33 -3.60
C VAL A 128 -9.78 12.08 -4.00
N GLU A 129 -10.09 11.53 -5.17
CA GLU A 129 -9.42 10.35 -5.70
C GLU A 129 -8.54 10.67 -6.93
N ALA A 130 -7.54 9.83 -7.15
CA ALA A 130 -6.70 9.84 -8.34
C ALA A 130 -6.21 8.42 -8.67
N LYS A 131 -5.79 8.17 -9.91
CA LYS A 131 -5.34 6.83 -10.33
C LYS A 131 -3.94 6.48 -9.82
N CYS A 132 -3.09 7.49 -9.64
CA CYS A 132 -1.72 7.34 -9.19
C CYS A 132 -1.27 8.55 -8.36
N ALA A 133 -0.06 8.48 -7.80
CA ALA A 133 0.50 9.56 -6.99
C ALA A 133 0.69 10.85 -7.79
N ASP A 134 1.13 10.76 -9.05
CA ASP A 134 1.40 11.94 -9.90
C ASP A 134 0.13 12.74 -10.19
N GLU A 135 -1.02 12.07 -10.33
CA GLU A 135 -2.32 12.72 -10.46
C GLU A 135 -2.86 13.27 -9.13
N LEU A 136 -2.50 12.67 -8.00
CA LEU A 136 -3.00 13.05 -6.67
C LEU A 136 -2.26 14.26 -6.10
N VAL A 137 -0.94 14.31 -6.29
CA VAL A 137 -0.05 15.35 -5.73
C VAL A 137 -0.51 16.77 -6.04
N PRO A 138 -0.85 17.15 -7.30
CA PRO A 138 -1.32 18.50 -7.60
C PRO A 138 -2.58 18.88 -6.82
N LYS A 139 -3.49 17.92 -6.59
CA LYS A 139 -4.74 18.14 -5.84
C LYS A 139 -4.46 18.37 -4.35
N ILE A 140 -3.55 17.58 -3.77
CA ILE A 140 -3.09 17.74 -2.38
C ILE A 140 -2.46 19.12 -2.19
N VAL A 141 -1.53 19.50 -3.07
CA VAL A 141 -0.81 20.78 -2.98
C VAL A 141 -1.76 21.96 -3.13
N ALA A 142 -2.71 21.89 -4.08
CA ALA A 142 -3.71 22.93 -4.27
C ALA A 142 -4.58 23.12 -3.02
N HIS A 143 -5.00 22.01 -2.39
CA HIS A 143 -5.79 22.05 -1.18
C HIS A 143 -5.01 22.61 0.02
N ALA A 144 -3.77 22.16 0.23
CA ALA A 144 -2.91 22.64 1.30
C ALA A 144 -2.69 24.16 1.24
N LYS A 145 -2.42 24.70 0.04
CA LYS A 145 -2.28 26.15 -0.17
C LYS A 145 -3.56 26.93 0.12
N SER A 146 -4.73 26.33 -0.10
CA SER A 146 -6.03 26.93 0.24
C SER A 146 -6.23 27.01 1.77
N LEU A 147 -5.79 25.99 2.50
CA LEU A 147 -5.83 25.99 3.97
C LEU A 147 -4.90 27.05 4.56
N GLU A 148 -3.69 27.20 4.01
CA GLU A 148 -2.73 28.24 4.40
C GLU A 148 -3.29 29.66 4.20
N GLN A 149 -3.95 29.91 3.06
CA GLN A 149 -4.61 31.20 2.80
C GLN A 149 -5.73 31.52 3.80
N SER A 150 -6.31 30.49 4.41
CA SER A 150 -7.35 30.61 5.43
C SER A 150 -6.79 30.81 6.85
N ASN A 151 -5.46 30.95 7.01
CA ASN A 151 -4.74 31.00 8.29
C ASN A 151 -5.02 29.80 9.20
N LEU A 152 -5.41 28.67 8.62
CA LEU A 152 -5.61 27.43 9.35
C LEU A 152 -4.28 26.68 9.38
N ASN A 153 -3.58 26.74 10.52
CA ASN A 153 -2.41 25.90 10.76
C ASN A 153 -2.88 24.45 10.89
N SER A 154 -2.87 23.74 9.76
CA SER A 154 -3.38 22.39 9.66
C SER A 154 -2.31 21.46 9.10
N HIS A 155 -2.00 20.40 9.83
CA HIS A 155 -1.10 19.35 9.39
C HIS A 155 -1.80 18.39 8.43
N THR A 156 -1.07 17.96 7.41
CA THR A 156 -1.45 16.83 6.57
C THR A 156 -1.05 15.52 7.26
N VAL A 157 -1.95 14.55 7.39
CA VAL A 157 -1.57 13.21 7.90
C VAL A 157 -1.54 12.22 6.74
N PHE A 158 -0.38 11.59 6.56
CA PHE A 158 -0.15 10.61 5.50
C PHE A 158 -0.01 9.20 6.07
N PHE A 159 -1.06 8.39 5.91
CA PHE A 159 -1.07 6.98 6.30
C PHE A 159 -0.48 6.11 5.19
N CYS A 160 0.62 5.42 5.51
CA CYS A 160 1.38 4.69 4.51
C CYS A 160 2.12 3.49 5.12
N GLY A 161 2.75 2.68 4.25
CA GLY A 161 3.64 1.60 4.68
C GLY A 161 5.10 2.07 4.78
N ASN A 162 5.95 1.24 5.39
CA ASN A 162 7.40 1.51 5.48
C ASN A 162 8.06 1.65 4.08
N LYS A 163 7.55 0.92 3.08
CA LYS A 163 7.97 1.01 1.66
C LYS A 163 7.09 1.96 0.84
N SER A 164 6.65 3.06 1.42
CA SER A 164 5.75 4.02 0.75
C SER A 164 6.41 4.75 -0.43
N LEU A 165 5.56 5.24 -1.34
CA LEU A 165 5.97 6.07 -2.47
C LEU A 165 6.61 7.36 -1.96
N LYS A 166 7.88 7.60 -2.30
CA LYS A 166 8.60 8.84 -1.96
C LYS A 166 8.01 10.07 -2.67
N THR A 167 7.25 9.88 -3.74
CA THR A 167 6.66 10.95 -4.56
C THR A 167 5.83 11.94 -3.74
N ILE A 168 4.93 11.45 -2.87
CA ILE A 168 4.05 12.33 -2.08
C ILE A 168 4.85 13.10 -1.02
N PRO A 169 5.64 12.46 -0.13
CA PRO A 169 6.51 13.16 0.81
C PRO A 169 7.39 14.24 0.15
N LEU A 170 8.10 13.87 -0.92
CA LEU A 170 8.99 14.82 -1.62
C LEU A 170 8.23 16.00 -2.20
N ALA A 171 7.03 15.78 -2.75
CA ALA A 171 6.20 16.85 -3.28
C ALA A 171 5.66 17.80 -2.19
N LEU A 172 5.28 17.26 -1.03
CA LEU A 172 4.86 18.06 0.13
C LEU A 172 6.02 18.91 0.64
N GLU A 173 7.20 18.31 0.83
CA GLU A 173 8.42 19.01 1.24
C GLU A 173 8.81 20.10 0.24
N ALA A 174 8.80 19.81 -1.06
CA ALA A 174 9.12 20.77 -2.11
C ALA A 174 8.16 21.97 -2.17
N ASN A 175 6.96 21.83 -1.61
CA ASN A 175 5.96 22.91 -1.51
C ASN A 175 5.88 23.53 -0.11
N ASN A 176 6.80 23.20 0.81
CA ASN A 176 6.80 23.64 2.20
C ASN A 176 5.53 23.28 2.99
N ILE A 177 4.83 22.22 2.58
CA ILE A 177 3.62 21.76 3.27
C ILE A 177 4.03 20.89 4.45
N THR A 178 3.61 21.27 5.66
CA THR A 178 3.89 20.48 6.86
C THR A 178 3.01 19.24 6.88
N TYR A 179 3.63 18.07 7.01
CA TYR A 179 2.92 16.81 7.09
C TYR A 179 3.49 15.90 8.17
N ILE A 180 2.65 14.98 8.59
CA ILE A 180 2.93 13.93 9.55
C ILE A 180 2.82 12.61 8.80
N GLN A 181 3.96 11.95 8.60
CA GLN A 181 3.97 10.61 8.04
C GLN A 181 3.67 9.58 9.13
N ARG A 182 2.76 8.66 8.84
CA ARG A 182 2.37 7.56 9.72
C ARG A 182 2.56 6.23 9.03
N ILE A 183 3.52 5.46 9.51
CA ILE A 183 3.74 4.08 9.09
C ILE A 183 2.74 3.21 9.84
N VAL A 184 1.70 2.76 9.15
CA VAL A 184 0.60 1.96 9.75
C VAL A 184 0.64 0.48 9.35
N TYR A 185 1.54 0.11 8.45
CA TYR A 185 1.85 -1.28 8.13
C TYR A 185 3.29 -1.40 7.64
N THR A 186 3.88 -2.57 7.83
CA THR A 186 5.16 -2.94 7.23
C THR A 186 4.92 -3.87 6.05
N THR A 187 5.83 -3.82 5.07
CA THR A 187 5.91 -4.80 4.00
C THR A 187 7.29 -5.41 4.06
N ASP A 188 7.37 -6.56 4.71
CA ASP A 188 8.61 -7.29 4.81
C ASP A 188 8.92 -7.96 3.47
N SER A 189 10.20 -7.98 3.10
CA SER A 189 10.62 -8.88 2.03
C SER A 189 10.45 -10.30 2.54
N ARG A 190 9.82 -11.15 1.72
CA ARG A 190 9.83 -12.59 2.00
C ARG A 190 11.27 -13.08 2.08
N ASP A 191 11.50 -14.03 2.96
CA ASP A 191 12.81 -14.62 3.12
C ASP A 191 13.22 -15.37 1.84
N SER A 192 14.50 -15.27 1.48
CA SER A 192 14.97 -15.84 0.21
C SER A 192 14.98 -17.37 0.24
N GLU A 193 15.16 -17.99 1.41
CA GLU A 193 15.13 -19.44 1.58
C GLU A 193 13.70 -19.98 1.44
N ASP A 194 12.72 -19.33 2.08
CA ASP A 194 11.29 -19.64 1.93
C ASP A 194 10.84 -19.58 0.45
N ILE A 195 11.27 -18.56 -0.29
CA ILE A 195 10.92 -18.44 -1.71
C ILE A 195 11.65 -19.49 -2.54
N LEU A 196 12.93 -19.75 -2.26
CA LEU A 196 13.69 -20.81 -2.93
C LEU A 196 12.98 -22.16 -2.77
N ASN A 197 12.58 -22.52 -1.55
CA ASN A 197 11.86 -23.76 -1.26
C ASN A 197 10.56 -23.86 -2.07
N GLN A 198 9.75 -22.80 -2.14
CA GLN A 198 8.51 -22.80 -2.94
C GLN A 198 8.76 -22.93 -4.44
N VAL A 199 9.85 -22.33 -4.94
CA VAL A 199 10.22 -22.41 -6.35
C VAL A 199 10.77 -23.80 -6.69
N GLU A 200 11.49 -24.44 -5.76
CA GLU A 200 11.92 -25.84 -5.88
C GLU A 200 10.75 -26.83 -5.81
N GLU A 201 9.78 -26.63 -4.92
CA GLU A 201 8.54 -27.43 -4.89
C GLU A 201 7.78 -27.32 -6.21
N ALA A 202 7.73 -26.13 -6.80
CA ALA A 202 7.12 -25.94 -8.11
C ALA A 202 7.90 -26.64 -9.24
N LYS A 203 9.23 -26.82 -9.11
CA LYS A 203 10.08 -27.51 -10.09
C LYS A 203 9.64 -28.95 -10.31
N ASP A 204 9.27 -29.68 -9.26
CA ASP A 204 8.81 -31.06 -9.38
C ASP A 204 7.53 -31.17 -10.22
N ILE A 205 6.66 -30.16 -10.15
CA ILE A 205 5.47 -30.04 -11.00
C ILE A 205 5.88 -29.83 -12.47
N PHE A 206 6.94 -29.05 -12.71
CA PHE A 206 7.41 -28.68 -14.04
C PHE A 206 8.22 -29.78 -14.75
N ASP A 207 9.06 -30.51 -14.03
CA ASP A 207 9.90 -31.58 -14.57
C ASP A 207 9.06 -32.83 -14.95
N GLY A 208 7.76 -32.81 -14.68
CA GLY A 208 6.86 -33.88 -15.06
C GLY A 208 7.15 -35.19 -14.30
N ASN A 209 7.75 -35.10 -13.11
CA ASN A 209 7.89 -36.23 -12.19
C ASN A 209 6.51 -36.63 -11.65
N LYS A 210 5.78 -37.39 -12.49
CA LYS A 210 4.40 -37.85 -12.24
C LYS A 210 4.27 -38.69 -10.96
N GLU A 211 5.35 -39.29 -10.46
CA GLU A 211 5.32 -40.13 -9.27
C GLU A 211 4.94 -39.36 -7.99
N ASN A 212 5.24 -38.06 -7.91
CA ASN A 212 4.87 -37.23 -6.75
C ASN A 212 3.47 -36.61 -6.84
N LEU A 213 2.93 -36.44 -8.06
CA LEU A 213 1.58 -35.88 -8.27
C LEU A 213 0.46 -36.89 -7.98
N GLN A 214 0.75 -38.19 -7.98
CA GLN A 214 -0.25 -39.24 -7.72
C GLN A 214 -0.68 -39.39 -6.26
N ASN A 215 0.06 -38.80 -5.31
CA ASN A 215 -0.22 -39.00 -3.89
C ASN A 215 -1.12 -37.95 -3.25
N ASN A 216 -1.42 -36.82 -3.91
CA ASN A 216 -2.10 -35.70 -3.26
C ASN A 216 -3.46 -35.28 -3.85
N ASP A 217 -3.90 -35.79 -5.00
CA ASP A 217 -5.29 -35.60 -5.43
C ASP A 217 -5.78 -36.78 -6.28
N VAL A 218 -6.88 -37.39 -5.84
CA VAL A 218 -7.65 -38.38 -6.58
C VAL A 218 -8.26 -37.68 -7.79
N ILE A 219 -7.55 -37.69 -8.93
CA ILE A 219 -8.17 -37.42 -10.24
C ILE A 219 -8.93 -38.69 -10.63
N GLU A 220 -10.13 -38.83 -10.06
CA GLU A 220 -11.18 -39.77 -10.50
C GLU A 220 -11.71 -39.29 -11.86
N ASP A 221 -10.99 -39.62 -12.92
CA ASP A 221 -11.52 -39.99 -14.23
C ASP A 221 -10.36 -40.06 -15.23
N GLY A 222 -10.25 -41.19 -15.92
CA GLY A 222 -9.12 -41.60 -16.78
C GLY A 222 -8.89 -40.76 -18.04
N PHE A 223 -9.04 -39.44 -17.98
CA PHE A 223 -8.63 -38.49 -19.00
C PHE A 223 -7.25 -37.94 -18.62
N MET A 224 -6.19 -38.62 -19.05
CA MET A 224 -4.86 -38.03 -19.11
C MET A 224 -4.73 -37.37 -20.49
N PRO A 225 -5.05 -36.07 -20.67
CA PRO A 225 -4.70 -35.40 -21.91
C PRO A 225 -3.19 -35.54 -22.10
N ASN A 226 -2.78 -35.76 -23.35
CA ASN A 226 -1.38 -35.67 -23.76
C ASN A 226 -0.89 -34.25 -23.43
N TYR A 227 -0.35 -34.06 -22.22
CA TYR A 227 0.32 -32.83 -21.83
C TYR A 227 1.58 -32.74 -22.68
N LYS A 228 1.47 -32.07 -23.83
CA LYS A 228 2.64 -31.46 -24.46
C LYS A 228 3.22 -30.51 -23.43
N ALA A 229 4.52 -30.59 -23.18
CA ALA A 229 5.20 -29.65 -22.29
C ALA A 229 4.93 -28.24 -22.80
N HIS A 230 4.10 -27.48 -22.07
CA HIS A 230 3.89 -26.07 -22.37
C HIS A 230 5.03 -25.29 -21.72
N PRO A 231 5.59 -24.26 -22.37
CA PRO A 231 6.62 -23.43 -21.77
C PRO A 231 6.08 -22.77 -20.50
N ILE A 232 6.93 -22.70 -19.48
CA ILE A 232 6.60 -22.07 -18.20
C ILE A 232 6.74 -20.56 -18.38
N HIS A 233 5.71 -19.83 -17.99
CA HIS A 233 5.68 -18.36 -18.05
C HIS A 233 5.90 -17.76 -16.66
N MET A 234 6.96 -16.99 -16.50
CA MET A 234 7.22 -16.26 -15.26
C MET A 234 6.50 -14.92 -15.27
N CYS A 235 5.50 -14.76 -14.41
CA CYS A 235 4.71 -13.54 -14.33
C CYS A 235 5.14 -12.67 -13.15
N PHE A 236 5.65 -11.47 -13.41
CA PHE A 236 6.05 -10.51 -12.39
C PHE A 236 5.05 -9.35 -12.26
N PHE A 237 4.63 -9.12 -11.01
CA PHE A 237 3.61 -8.11 -10.68
C PHE A 237 4.18 -6.82 -10.06
N SER A 238 5.48 -6.77 -9.77
CA SER A 238 6.13 -5.57 -9.22
C SER A 238 7.66 -5.62 -9.39
N PRO A 239 8.35 -4.46 -9.42
CA PRO A 239 9.82 -4.42 -9.41
C PRO A 239 10.42 -5.14 -8.19
N SER A 240 9.79 -5.02 -7.01
CA SER A 240 10.24 -5.72 -5.81
C SER A 240 10.17 -7.24 -5.93
N GLY A 241 9.18 -7.76 -6.66
CA GLY A 241 9.10 -9.20 -6.95
C GLY A 241 10.25 -9.66 -7.84
N VAL A 242 10.63 -8.84 -8.82
CA VAL A 242 11.80 -9.07 -9.70
C VAL A 242 13.08 -9.15 -8.87
N ASP A 243 13.33 -8.14 -8.03
CA ASP A 243 14.52 -8.10 -7.17
C ASP A 243 14.61 -9.30 -6.23
N THR A 244 13.45 -9.79 -5.77
CA THR A 244 13.37 -10.91 -4.85
C THR A 244 13.76 -12.22 -5.55
N ILE A 245 13.20 -12.49 -6.73
CA ILE A 245 13.56 -13.68 -7.51
C ILE A 245 15.01 -13.61 -8.00
N ALA A 246 15.51 -12.43 -8.35
CA ALA A 246 16.88 -12.28 -8.83
C ALA A 246 17.94 -12.74 -7.82
N LYS A 247 17.69 -12.55 -6.52
CA LYS A 247 18.59 -13.02 -5.45
C LYS A 247 18.75 -14.54 -5.40
N ILE A 248 17.73 -15.27 -5.85
CA ILE A 248 17.70 -16.74 -5.81
C ILE A 248 17.87 -17.37 -7.19
N ALA A 249 17.70 -16.60 -8.27
CA ALA A 249 17.75 -17.09 -9.65
C ALA A 249 19.09 -17.73 -10.02
N GLU A 250 20.18 -17.31 -9.38
CA GLU A 250 21.48 -17.94 -9.58
C GLU A 250 21.50 -19.40 -9.10
N ASN A 251 20.69 -19.76 -8.12
CA ASN A 251 20.66 -21.10 -7.52
C ASN A 251 19.68 -22.05 -8.24
N ILE A 252 18.89 -21.55 -9.20
CA ILE A 252 17.77 -22.29 -9.77
C ILE A 252 17.94 -22.40 -11.29
N SER A 253 18.41 -23.55 -11.76
CA SER A 253 18.72 -23.79 -13.17
C SER A 253 17.52 -23.57 -14.10
N PHE A 254 16.32 -24.03 -13.70
CA PHE A 254 15.13 -23.93 -14.55
C PHE A 254 14.67 -22.48 -14.75
N LEU A 255 14.91 -21.57 -13.79
CA LEU A 255 14.60 -20.14 -13.97
C LEU A 255 15.49 -19.54 -15.07
N ARG A 256 16.76 -19.95 -15.13
CA ARG A 256 17.69 -19.51 -16.19
C ARG A 256 17.25 -20.03 -17.56
N GLU A 257 16.80 -21.27 -17.63
CA GLU A 257 16.32 -21.89 -18.87
C GLU A 257 15.02 -21.25 -19.40
N ASN A 258 14.16 -20.77 -18.49
CA ASN A 258 12.87 -20.18 -18.83
C ASN A 258 12.87 -18.64 -18.80
N ILE A 259 14.05 -18.00 -18.69
CA ILE A 259 14.17 -16.55 -18.55
C ILE A 259 13.74 -15.75 -19.79
N ASN A 260 13.46 -16.44 -20.90
CA ASN A 260 12.91 -15.82 -22.11
C ASN A 260 11.37 -15.79 -22.12
N ASN A 261 10.71 -16.50 -21.19
CA ASN A 261 9.25 -16.59 -21.09
C ASN A 261 8.74 -15.70 -19.94
N VAL A 262 9.07 -14.41 -19.98
CA VAL A 262 8.75 -13.49 -18.87
C VAL A 262 7.62 -12.55 -19.26
N VAL A 263 6.63 -12.49 -18.37
CA VAL A 263 5.48 -11.61 -18.47
C VAL A 263 5.56 -10.57 -17.35
N SER A 264 5.23 -9.34 -17.69
CA SER A 264 5.16 -8.23 -16.74
C SER A 264 3.76 -7.64 -16.68
N ILE A 265 3.31 -7.28 -15.48
CA ILE A 265 2.03 -6.59 -15.29
C ILE A 265 2.02 -5.16 -15.87
N GLY A 266 3.18 -4.56 -16.15
CA GLY A 266 3.30 -3.20 -16.67
C GLY A 266 4.74 -2.73 -16.88
N GLU A 267 4.92 -1.58 -17.53
CA GLU A 267 6.23 -1.11 -18.03
C GLU A 267 7.29 -0.92 -16.93
N THR A 268 6.91 -0.42 -15.74
CA THR A 268 7.84 -0.24 -14.63
C THR A 268 8.46 -1.58 -14.20
N THR A 269 7.62 -2.62 -14.10
CA THR A 269 8.10 -3.97 -13.75
C THR A 269 8.89 -4.58 -14.91
N ALA A 270 8.48 -4.33 -16.15
CA ALA A 270 9.19 -4.82 -17.34
C ALA A 270 10.60 -4.25 -17.42
N THR A 271 10.74 -2.93 -17.24
CA THR A 271 12.03 -2.24 -17.18
C THR A 271 12.94 -2.90 -16.14
N ARG A 272 12.41 -3.18 -14.94
CA ARG A 272 13.18 -3.86 -13.90
C ARG A 272 13.62 -5.28 -14.29
N ILE A 273 12.75 -6.05 -14.95
CA ILE A 273 13.10 -7.39 -15.49
C ILE A 273 14.30 -7.27 -16.44
N ARG A 274 14.25 -6.33 -17.40
CA ARG A 274 15.32 -6.15 -18.39
C ARG A 274 16.65 -5.81 -17.72
N GLU A 275 16.63 -4.89 -16.75
CA GLU A 275 17.82 -4.48 -16.00
C GLU A 275 18.46 -5.64 -15.21
N VAL A 276 17.62 -6.43 -14.54
CA VAL A 276 18.09 -7.42 -13.57
C VAL A 276 18.45 -8.75 -14.22
N PHE A 277 17.68 -9.17 -15.22
CA PHE A 277 17.85 -10.46 -15.88
C PHE A 277 18.51 -10.36 -17.26
N GLY A 278 18.69 -9.16 -17.80
CA GLY A 278 19.27 -8.96 -19.14
C GLY A 278 18.38 -9.45 -20.29
N VAL A 279 17.08 -9.57 -20.06
CA VAL A 279 16.11 -10.07 -21.06
C VAL A 279 15.61 -8.90 -21.89
N GLU A 280 15.75 -8.96 -23.22
CA GLU A 280 15.27 -7.90 -24.11
C GLU A 280 13.75 -7.98 -24.34
N ASN A 281 13.24 -9.19 -24.56
CA ASN A 281 11.84 -9.45 -24.88
C ASN A 281 11.03 -9.78 -23.63
N VAL A 282 10.40 -8.75 -23.05
CA VAL A 282 9.45 -8.90 -21.94
C VAL A 282 8.04 -8.66 -22.48
N HIS A 283 7.14 -9.63 -22.30
CA HIS A 283 5.74 -9.48 -22.71
C HIS A 283 4.99 -8.68 -21.64
N ILE A 284 4.40 -7.56 -22.03
CA ILE A 284 3.79 -6.62 -21.09
C ILE A 284 2.27 -6.68 -21.19
N ALA A 285 1.61 -6.91 -20.07
CA ALA A 285 0.16 -6.84 -19.98
C ALA A 285 -0.34 -5.44 -20.37
N LYS A 286 -1.29 -5.38 -21.31
CA LYS A 286 -1.91 -4.11 -21.74
C LYS A 286 -2.68 -3.40 -20.61
N SER A 287 -3.06 -4.16 -19.58
CA SER A 287 -3.70 -3.65 -18.37
C SER A 287 -3.26 -4.48 -17.16
N PRO A 288 -3.19 -3.89 -15.96
CA PRO A 288 -2.83 -4.62 -14.74
C PRO A 288 -4.02 -5.44 -14.23
N SER A 289 -4.43 -6.45 -15.00
CA SER A 289 -5.59 -7.30 -14.73
C SER A 289 -5.28 -8.77 -15.06
N PRO A 290 -6.04 -9.74 -14.50
CA PRO A 290 -5.90 -11.14 -14.85
C PRO A 290 -5.98 -11.38 -16.37
N GLN A 291 -6.97 -10.79 -17.05
CA GLN A 291 -7.10 -10.91 -18.51
C GLN A 291 -5.93 -10.24 -19.25
N GLY A 292 -5.40 -9.13 -18.72
CA GLY A 292 -4.23 -8.47 -19.28
C GLY A 292 -2.98 -9.37 -19.29
N ILE A 293 -2.79 -10.14 -18.21
CA ILE A 293 -1.71 -11.14 -18.11
C ILE A 293 -1.95 -12.30 -19.06
N VAL A 294 -3.16 -12.87 -19.10
CA VAL A 294 -3.51 -13.95 -20.05
C VAL A 294 -3.22 -13.53 -21.49
N ASN A 295 -3.68 -12.35 -21.90
CA ASN A 295 -3.42 -11.84 -23.24
C ASN A 295 -1.92 -11.63 -23.54
N ALA A 296 -1.11 -11.31 -22.53
CA ALA A 296 0.34 -11.20 -22.69
C ALA A 296 1.00 -12.58 -22.83
N ILE A 297 0.52 -13.59 -22.08
CA ILE A 297 0.94 -14.98 -22.24
C ILE A 297 0.56 -15.53 -23.62
N ASP A 298 -0.65 -15.24 -24.10
CA ASP A 298 -1.12 -15.72 -25.40
C ASP A 298 -0.27 -15.17 -26.56
N SER A 299 0.32 -13.98 -26.40
CA SER A 299 1.18 -13.37 -27.42
C SER A 299 2.54 -14.06 -27.64
N PHE A 300 2.85 -15.11 -26.86
CA PHE A 300 3.98 -16.01 -27.13
C PHE A 300 3.70 -16.99 -28.27
N TYR A 301 2.43 -17.19 -28.64
CA TYR A 301 1.98 -18.19 -29.62
C TYR A 301 1.29 -17.55 -30.82
#